data_AF-A0A954XSU6-F1
#
_entry.id   AF-A0A954XSU6-F1
#
_cell.length_a   1.000
_cell.length_b   1.000
_cell.length_c   1.000
_cell.angle_alpha   90.00
_cell.angle_beta   90.00
_cell.angle_gamma   90.00
#
_symmetry.space_group_name_H-M   'P 1'
#
loop_
_entity.id
_entity.type
_entity.pdbx_description
1 polymer ?
#
loop_
_entity_poly.entity_id
_entity_poly.type
_entity_poly.pdbx_seq_one_letter_code
_entity_poly.pdbx_strand_id
1 'polypeptide(L)'
;MSFIFALIETAQSDSDDWWQSVRNWIRETLGPPLKSLHEPIDNWLASLPMWVAVACAIGLFVIAGLWVWTLRTEFIFRDAPDRHWWRDLRLWAMVVLAPYITIYLFLGR
;
A
#
# COMPACT_ATOMS: atom_id res chain seq x y z
N MET A 1 0.41 -28.49 -38.57
CA MET A 1 0.22 -28.21 -37.13
C MET A 1 1.54 -28.19 -36.35
N SER A 2 2.53 -29.05 -36.64
CA SER A 2 3.83 -29.06 -35.93
C SER A 2 4.68 -27.78 -36.05
N PHE A 3 4.64 -27.09 -37.20
CA PHE A 3 5.51 -25.93 -37.46
C PHE A 3 5.06 -24.65 -36.73
N ILE A 4 3.75 -24.44 -36.60
CA ILE A 4 3.19 -23.29 -35.87
C ILE A 4 3.47 -23.45 -34.37
N PHE A 5 3.40 -24.68 -33.84
CA PHE A 5 3.73 -24.96 -32.45
C PHE A 5 5.20 -24.68 -32.13
N ALA A 6 6.12 -25.10 -33.01
CA ALA A 6 7.56 -24.83 -32.85
C ALA A 6 7.88 -23.32 -32.87
N LEU A 7 7.24 -22.54 -33.74
CA LEU A 7 7.42 -21.08 -33.78
C LEU A 7 6.93 -20.41 -32.49
N ILE A 8 5.78 -20.84 -31.95
CA ILE A 8 5.24 -20.32 -30.69
C ILE A 8 6.19 -20.63 -29.53
N GLU A 9 6.75 -21.84 -29.47
CA GLU A 9 7.67 -22.25 -28.42
C GLU A 9 8.99 -21.45 -28.45
N THR A 10 9.53 -21.20 -29.65
CA THR A 10 10.74 -20.33 -29.79
C THR A 10 10.48 -18.88 -29.41
N ALA A 11 9.29 -18.33 -29.73
CA ALA A 11 8.93 -16.96 -29.40
C ALA A 11 8.71 -16.78 -27.89
N GLN A 12 8.17 -17.81 -27.22
CA GLN A 12 7.96 -17.78 -25.78
C GLN A 12 9.28 -17.89 -25.01
N SER A 13 10.19 -18.77 -25.45
CA SER A 13 11.54 -18.89 -24.87
C SER A 13 12.34 -17.59 -24.96
N ASP A 14 12.37 -16.95 -26.13
CA ASP A 14 13.13 -15.71 -26.34
C ASP A 14 12.59 -14.53 -25.48
N SER A 15 11.27 -14.46 -25.32
CA SER A 15 10.65 -13.46 -24.44
C SER A 15 11.05 -13.70 -22.98
N ASP A 16 11.02 -14.94 -22.49
CA ASP A 16 11.36 -15.26 -21.11
C ASP A 16 12.84 -14.96 -20.83
N ASP A 17 13.74 -15.30 -21.75
CA ASP A 17 15.18 -15.03 -21.64
C ASP A 17 15.48 -13.51 -21.62
N TRP A 18 14.80 -12.73 -22.45
CA TRP A 18 14.89 -11.27 -22.43
C TRP A 18 14.41 -10.67 -21.11
N TRP A 19 13.26 -11.12 -20.59
CA TRP A 19 12.71 -10.63 -19.32
C TRP A 19 13.66 -10.92 -18.14
N GLN A 20 14.30 -12.08 -18.12
CA GLN A 20 15.27 -12.41 -17.08
C GLN A 20 16.52 -11.53 -17.17
N SER A 21 17.00 -11.25 -18.38
CA SER A 21 18.14 -10.36 -18.62
C SER A 21 17.86 -8.93 -18.15
N VAL A 22 16.67 -8.39 -18.47
CA VAL A 22 16.23 -7.07 -17.99
C VAL A 22 16.10 -7.05 -16.48
N ARG A 23 15.49 -8.08 -15.88
CA ARG A 23 15.36 -8.19 -14.42
C ARG A 23 16.71 -8.20 -13.73
N ASN A 24 17.68 -8.94 -14.25
CA ASN A 24 19.02 -9.04 -13.69
C ASN A 24 19.77 -7.69 -13.83
N TRP A 25 19.68 -7.04 -14.99
CA TRP A 25 20.24 -5.70 -15.19
C TRP A 25 19.65 -4.66 -14.22
N ILE A 26 18.32 -4.66 -14.02
CA ILE A 26 17.65 -3.79 -13.04
C ILE A 26 18.17 -4.06 -11.64
N ARG A 27 18.30 -5.34 -11.24
CA ARG A 27 18.82 -5.73 -9.92
C ARG A 27 20.27 -5.31 -9.72
N GLU A 28 21.10 -5.38 -10.74
CA GLU A 28 22.52 -5.02 -10.66
C GLU A 28 22.74 -3.50 -10.72
N THR A 29 21.92 -2.77 -11.48
CA THR A 29 22.07 -1.33 -11.67
C THR A 29 21.36 -0.54 -10.57
N LEU A 30 20.13 -0.91 -10.24
CA LEU A 30 19.32 -0.22 -9.24
C LEU A 30 19.40 -0.88 -7.87
N GLY A 31 19.81 -2.15 -7.76
CA GLY A 31 19.96 -2.82 -6.47
C GLY A 31 20.97 -2.15 -5.54
N PRO A 32 22.21 -1.86 -5.96
CA PRO A 32 23.21 -1.21 -5.09
C PRO A 32 22.76 0.16 -4.53
N PRO A 33 22.24 1.11 -5.34
CA PRO A 33 21.78 2.39 -4.81
C PRO A 33 20.52 2.25 -3.94
N LEU A 34 19.58 1.34 -4.27
CA LEU A 34 18.42 1.10 -3.40
C LEU A 34 18.79 0.42 -2.08
N LYS A 35 19.74 -0.53 -2.09
CA LYS A 35 20.24 -1.17 -0.88
C LYS A 35 20.89 -0.17 0.06
N SER A 36 21.75 0.71 -0.46
CA SER A 36 22.39 1.74 0.36
C SER A 36 21.40 2.71 1.03
N LEU A 37 20.21 2.90 0.45
CA LEU A 37 19.17 3.78 1.00
C LEU A 37 18.24 3.05 1.97
N HIS A 38 17.90 1.79 1.70
CA HIS A 38 16.95 1.04 2.52
C HIS A 38 17.61 0.34 3.71
N GLU A 39 18.85 -0.14 3.60
CA GLU A 39 19.57 -0.81 4.70
C GLU A 39 19.64 -0.02 6.03
N PRO A 40 19.86 1.31 6.07
CA PRO A 40 19.83 2.04 7.32
C PRO A 40 18.41 2.11 7.93
N ILE A 41 17.39 2.16 7.09
CA ILE A 41 15.98 2.18 7.52
C ILE A 41 15.58 0.79 8.02
N ASP A 42 15.97 -0.27 7.33
CA ASP A 42 15.73 -1.66 7.71
C ASP A 42 16.40 -2.01 9.03
N ASN A 43 17.66 -1.62 9.23
CA ASN A 43 18.35 -1.87 10.51
C ASN A 43 17.70 -1.09 11.66
N TRP A 44 17.23 0.12 11.40
CA TRP A 44 16.48 0.90 12.38
C TRP A 44 15.11 0.27 12.67
N LEU A 45 14.39 -0.21 11.65
CA LEU A 45 13.12 -0.92 11.81
C LEU A 45 13.28 -2.28 12.50
N ALA A 46 14.35 -3.02 12.21
CA ALA A 46 14.64 -4.31 12.82
C ALA A 46 15.00 -4.17 14.32
N SER A 47 15.52 -3.01 14.72
CA SER A 47 15.73 -2.68 16.14
C SER A 47 14.42 -2.39 16.88
N LEU A 48 13.34 -2.10 16.15
CA LEU A 48 12.05 -1.80 16.73
C LEU A 48 11.24 -3.10 16.91
N PRO A 49 10.72 -3.35 18.12
CA PRO A 49 9.87 -4.51 18.35
C PRO A 49 8.56 -4.38 17.56
N MET A 50 8.00 -5.52 17.15
CA MET A 50 6.82 -5.62 16.28
C MET A 50 5.64 -4.73 16.72
N TRP A 51 5.48 -4.51 18.04
CA TRP A 51 4.44 -3.65 18.60
C TRP A 51 4.55 -2.18 18.17
N VAL A 52 5.76 -1.68 17.85
CA VAL A 52 5.97 -0.30 17.38
C VAL A 52 5.44 -0.12 15.96
N ALA A 53 5.65 -1.11 15.08
CA ALA A 53 5.07 -1.09 13.74
C ALA A 53 3.53 -1.07 13.82
N VAL A 54 2.95 -1.85 14.74
CA VAL A 54 1.51 -1.86 14.99
C VAL A 54 1.01 -0.53 15.53
N ALA A 55 1.69 0.03 16.53
CA ALA A 55 1.34 1.33 17.11
C ALA A 55 1.45 2.47 16.08
N CYS A 56 2.45 2.42 15.18
CA CYS A 56 2.64 3.41 14.13
C CYS A 56 1.53 3.34 13.08
N ALA A 57 1.13 2.13 12.66
CA ALA A 57 0.02 1.94 11.73
C ALA A 57 -1.31 2.46 12.32
N ILE A 58 -1.61 2.09 13.57
CA ILE A 58 -2.80 2.59 14.28
C ILE A 58 -2.74 4.10 14.44
N GLY A 59 -1.58 4.64 14.82
CA GLY A 59 -1.34 6.07 14.96
C GLY A 59 -1.64 6.84 13.66
N LEU A 60 -1.13 6.37 12.53
CA LEU A 60 -1.41 6.97 11.22
C LEU A 60 -2.91 6.96 10.88
N PHE A 61 -3.62 5.86 11.17
CA PHE A 61 -5.06 5.79 10.94
C PHE A 61 -5.86 6.72 11.86
N VAL A 62 -5.49 6.81 13.13
CA VAL A 62 -6.14 7.71 14.10
C VAL A 62 -5.86 9.17 13.74
N ILE A 63 -4.62 9.49 13.34
CA ILE A 63 -4.23 10.82 12.84
C ILE A 63 -5.02 11.17 11.58
N ALA A 64 -5.18 10.24 10.63
CA ALA A 64 -6.00 10.45 9.43
C ALA A 64 -7.48 10.68 9.79
N GLY A 65 -8.02 9.95 10.77
CA GLY A 65 -9.38 10.17 11.28
C GLY A 65 -9.56 11.53 11.97
N LEU A 66 -8.60 11.94 12.80
CA LEU A 66 -8.54 13.27 13.40
C LEU A 66 -8.36 14.36 12.34
N TRP A 67 -7.59 14.10 11.29
CA TRP A 67 -7.37 15.01 10.17
C TRP A 67 -8.64 15.24 9.36
N VAL A 68 -9.43 14.19 9.14
CA VAL A 68 -10.77 14.28 8.55
C VAL A 68 -11.71 15.11 9.43
N TRP A 69 -11.51 15.11 10.75
CA TRP A 69 -12.26 15.96 11.67
C TRP A 69 -11.89 17.45 11.52
N THR A 70 -10.63 17.77 11.27
CA THR A 70 -10.19 19.15 10.97
C THR A 70 -10.63 19.64 9.60
N LEU A 71 -11.07 18.75 8.69
CA LEU A 71 -11.64 19.15 7.40
C LEU A 71 -12.99 19.87 7.62
N ARG A 72 -12.98 21.20 7.55
CA ARG A 72 -14.12 22.10 7.84
C ARG A 72 -15.40 21.67 7.09
N THR A 73 -16.49 21.56 7.85
CA THR A 73 -17.86 21.24 7.41
C THR A 73 -18.36 22.13 6.26
N GLU A 74 -17.76 23.30 6.05
CA GLU A 74 -18.12 24.26 5.01
C GLU A 74 -17.77 23.83 3.57
N PHE A 75 -16.87 22.85 3.39
CA PHE A 75 -16.62 22.24 2.06
C PHE A 75 -17.57 21.09 1.72
N ILE A 76 -18.26 20.53 2.71
CA ILE A 76 -19.19 19.40 2.54
C ILE A 76 -20.63 19.91 2.25
N PHE A 77 -20.97 21.12 2.71
CA PHE A 77 -22.32 21.69 2.59
C PHE A 77 -22.45 22.78 1.51
N ARG A 78 -21.56 22.84 0.52
CA ARG A 78 -21.63 23.89 -0.51
C ARG A 78 -22.80 23.70 -1.49
N ASP A 79 -23.36 22.48 -1.61
CA ASP A 79 -24.40 22.16 -2.61
C ASP A 79 -25.61 21.35 -2.07
N ALA A 80 -25.79 21.18 -0.76
CA ALA A 80 -26.85 20.31 -0.25
C ALA A 80 -27.82 21.00 0.74
N PRO A 81 -29.14 21.05 0.44
CA PRO A 81 -30.16 21.70 1.27
C PRO A 81 -30.51 20.97 2.57
N ASP A 82 -30.04 19.73 2.79
CA ASP A 82 -30.41 18.91 3.95
C ASP A 82 -29.21 18.37 4.75
N ARG A 83 -29.29 18.54 6.09
CA ARG A 83 -28.34 18.09 7.13
C ARG A 83 -28.76 16.74 7.75
N HIS A 84 -28.77 15.67 6.96
CA HIS A 84 -29.06 14.33 7.50
C HIS A 84 -27.78 13.61 7.97
N TRP A 85 -27.77 13.15 9.23
CA TRP A 85 -26.65 12.44 9.90
C TRP A 85 -26.10 11.21 9.15
N TRP A 86 -26.88 10.64 8.23
CA TRP A 86 -26.50 9.45 7.45
C TRP A 86 -25.59 9.75 6.26
N ARG A 87 -25.49 11.03 5.86
CA ARG A 87 -24.65 11.48 4.73
C ARG A 87 -23.33 12.10 5.19
N ASP A 88 -23.06 12.08 6.50
CA ASP A 88 -21.76 12.49 7.02
C ASP A 88 -20.70 11.47 6.59
N LEU A 89 -19.90 11.87 5.59
CA LEU A 89 -18.75 11.09 5.09
C LEU A 89 -17.79 10.70 6.22
N ARG A 90 -17.76 11.48 7.31
CA ARG A 90 -16.97 11.22 8.52
C ARG A 90 -17.39 9.93 9.24
N LEU A 91 -18.69 9.66 9.28
CA LEU A 91 -19.24 8.49 9.96
C LEU A 91 -18.94 7.23 9.14
N TRP A 92 -19.06 7.31 7.81
CA TRP A 92 -18.64 6.24 6.91
C TRP A 92 -17.12 6.01 6.90
N ALA A 93 -16.31 7.07 6.99
CA ALA A 93 -14.86 6.93 7.14
C ALA A 93 -14.50 6.16 8.42
N MET A 94 -15.14 6.46 9.55
CA MET A 94 -14.95 5.70 10.80
C MET A 94 -15.45 4.24 10.70
N VAL A 95 -16.58 4.02 10.03
CA VAL A 95 -17.12 2.67 9.79
C VAL A 95 -16.20 1.82 8.92
N VAL A 96 -15.49 2.41 7.94
CA VAL A 96 -14.49 1.70 7.13
C VAL A 96 -13.16 1.53 7.87
N LEU A 97 -12.80 2.49 8.74
CA LEU A 97 -11.59 2.43 9.58
C LEU A 97 -11.68 1.30 10.64
N ALA A 98 -12.86 1.12 11.26
CA ALA A 98 -13.11 0.17 12.33
C ALA A 98 -12.77 -1.30 11.98
N PRO A 99 -13.22 -1.89 10.86
CA PRO A 99 -12.84 -3.24 10.47
C PRO A 99 -11.35 -3.33 10.10
N TYR A 100 -10.75 -2.27 9.56
CA TYR A 100 -9.32 -2.23 9.24
C TYR A 100 -8.46 -2.37 10.50
N ILE A 101 -8.80 -1.62 11.56
CA ILE A 101 -8.16 -1.72 12.87
C ILE A 101 -8.42 -3.10 13.50
N THR A 102 -9.63 -3.64 13.35
CA THR A 102 -10.02 -4.93 13.91
C THR A 102 -9.22 -6.08 13.28
N ILE A 103 -9.09 -6.12 11.95
CA ILE A 103 -8.27 -7.10 11.23
C ILE A 103 -6.81 -7.00 11.67
N TYR A 104 -6.30 -5.78 11.80
CA TYR A 104 -4.90 -5.54 12.17
C TYR A 104 -4.59 -5.99 13.62
N LEU A 105 -5.52 -5.77 14.55
CA LEU A 105 -5.41 -6.27 15.93
C LEU A 105 -5.54 -7.80 16.02
N PHE A 106 -6.31 -8.43 15.13
CA PHE A 106 -6.51 -9.88 15.13
C PHE A 106 -5.37 -10.65 14.44
N LEU A 107 -4.75 -10.07 13.40
CA LEU A 107 -3.61 -10.66 12.69
C LEU A 107 -2.27 -10.36 13.37
N GLY A 108 -2.18 -9.28 14.15
CA GLY A 108 -0.99 -8.89 14.92
C GLY A 108 -0.88 -9.52 16.32
N ARG A 109 -1.83 -10.37 16.72
CA ARG A 109 -1.83 -11.15 17.96
C ARG A 109 -1.50 -12.61 17.66
#